data_AF-A0A1H8A3E8-F1
#
_entry.id   AF-A0A1H8A3E8-F1
#
_cell.length_a   1.000
_cell.length_b   1.000
_cell.length_c   1.000
_cell.angle_alpha   90.00
_cell.angle_beta   90.00
_cell.angle_gamma   90.00
#
_symmetry.space_group_name_H-M   'P 1'
#
loop_
_entity.id
_entity.type
_entity.pdbx_description
1 polymer ?
#
loop_
_entity_poly.entity_id
_entity_poly.type
_entity_poly.pdbx_seq_one_letter_code
_entity_poly.pdbx_strand_id
1 'polypeptide(L)'
;MGNFEAITCKNCGRQIMDLNFFANTQTVCNNCAKKNNRIDKVVGKLQKQKFLEERRVHIDDRLAANKLKKLINKSLSELYNNSYSQLIILCIGTDRSTGDALGPLVGSRLNRIIAPQIPVFGTLENPVHATNLEKNREFIAQEYFKPFILAIDAGLGKNKSVGSISVNHGALKPGSGVNKNLSPIGNMHITGLVNIGGYMEYFVLQSTRLSLVVKMAKLISRGISWGLRSKGFLN
;
A
#
# COMPACT_ATOMS: atom_id res chain seq x y z
N MET A 1 -22.94 -57.49 -17.84
CA MET A 1 -22.39 -57.17 -16.50
C MET A 1 -21.19 -56.25 -16.70
N GLY A 2 -21.30 -54.96 -16.37
CA GLY A 2 -20.16 -54.05 -16.43
C GLY A 2 -19.32 -54.21 -15.17
N ASN A 3 -18.03 -54.52 -15.31
CA ASN A 3 -17.09 -54.55 -14.20
C ASN A 3 -16.87 -53.12 -13.68
N PHE A 4 -17.23 -52.87 -12.43
CA PHE A 4 -16.85 -51.65 -11.72
C PHE A 4 -15.44 -51.83 -11.15
N GLU A 5 -14.43 -51.23 -11.77
CA GLU A 5 -13.11 -51.11 -11.15
C GLU A 5 -13.14 -49.96 -10.14
N ALA A 6 -13.00 -50.29 -8.85
CA ALA A 6 -12.90 -49.30 -7.78
C ALA A 6 -11.53 -48.60 -7.86
N ILE A 7 -11.51 -47.30 -8.20
CA ILE A 7 -10.27 -46.53 -8.26
C ILE A 7 -9.95 -45.98 -6.88
N THR A 8 -8.71 -46.12 -6.43
CA THR A 8 -8.27 -45.64 -5.11
C THR A 8 -7.68 -44.22 -5.19
N CYS A 9 -8.15 -43.31 -4.33
CA CYS A 9 -7.61 -41.96 -4.20
C CYS A 9 -6.15 -41.99 -3.76
N LYS A 10 -5.26 -41.37 -4.54
CA LYS A 10 -3.81 -41.32 -4.21
C LYS A 10 -3.49 -40.61 -2.89
N ASN A 11 -4.30 -39.63 -2.47
CA ASN A 11 -4.01 -38.81 -1.28
C ASN A 11 -4.55 -39.39 0.04
N CYS A 12 -5.51 -40.31 0.01
CA CYS A 12 -6.12 -40.83 1.24
C CYS A 12 -6.50 -42.31 1.22
N GLY A 13 -6.23 -43.03 0.12
CA GLY A 13 -6.50 -44.46 0.02
C GLY A 13 -7.98 -44.84 -0.06
N ARG A 14 -8.91 -43.89 -0.20
CA ARG A 14 -10.35 -44.18 -0.31
C ARG A 14 -10.73 -44.64 -1.70
N GLN A 15 -11.60 -45.64 -1.80
CA GLN A 15 -12.22 -46.05 -3.07
C GLN A 15 -13.18 -44.96 -3.57
N ILE A 16 -13.08 -44.62 -4.85
CA ILE A 16 -13.91 -43.68 -5.58
C ILE A 16 -14.82 -44.51 -6.50
N MET A 17 -16.13 -44.40 -6.32
CA MET A 17 -17.12 -45.00 -7.20
C MET A 17 -17.78 -43.88 -8.01
N ASP A 18 -17.14 -43.44 -9.09
CA ASP A 18 -17.71 -42.44 -10.00
C ASP A 18 -17.63 -42.94 -11.46
N LEU A 19 -18.79 -42.99 -12.12
CA LEU A 19 -18.93 -43.17 -13.57
C LEU A 19 -18.64 -41.83 -14.24
N ASN A 20 -17.41 -41.62 -14.72
CA ASN A 20 -17.08 -41.00 -16.02
C ASN A 20 -15.64 -40.45 -16.12
N PHE A 21 -15.01 -40.81 -17.23
CA PHE A 21 -13.96 -40.12 -17.99
C PHE A 21 -12.59 -39.82 -17.35
N PHE A 22 -11.60 -40.58 -17.85
CA PHE A 22 -10.18 -40.27 -17.73
C PHE A 22 -9.80 -39.11 -18.66
N ALA A 23 -9.27 -38.04 -18.07
CA ALA A 23 -8.26 -37.21 -18.72
C ALA A 23 -7.13 -36.99 -17.71
N ASN A 24 -5.95 -37.45 -18.11
CA ASN A 24 -4.62 -37.42 -17.48
C ASN A 24 -4.41 -36.70 -16.12
N THR A 25 -3.68 -37.44 -15.27
CA THR A 25 -2.93 -37.06 -14.05
C THR A 25 -3.68 -37.02 -12.71
N GLN A 26 -3.64 -38.18 -12.02
CA GLN A 26 -3.95 -38.43 -10.60
C GLN A 26 -5.44 -38.38 -10.17
N THR A 27 -6.02 -39.54 -9.88
CA THR A 27 -7.33 -39.66 -9.23
C THR A 27 -7.24 -39.28 -7.76
N VAL A 28 -7.69 -38.06 -7.44
CA VAL A 28 -7.80 -37.51 -6.08
C VAL A 28 -9.27 -37.34 -5.76
N CYS A 29 -9.74 -37.85 -4.62
CA CYS A 29 -11.14 -37.70 -4.23
C CYS A 29 -11.50 -36.24 -3.91
N ASN A 30 -12.78 -35.91 -4.08
CA ASN A 30 -13.31 -34.56 -3.86
C ASN A 30 -12.93 -33.96 -2.49
N ASN A 31 -12.87 -34.77 -1.43
CA ASN A 31 -12.47 -34.29 -0.10
C ASN A 31 -10.98 -33.90 -0.03
N CYS A 32 -10.09 -34.68 -0.66
CA CYS A 32 -8.67 -34.37 -0.73
C CYS A 32 -8.40 -33.15 -1.62
N ALA A 33 -9.10 -33.04 -2.76
CA ALA A 33 -9.02 -31.87 -3.64
C ALA A 33 -9.49 -30.59 -2.92
N LYS A 34 -10.61 -30.65 -2.18
CA LYS A 34 -11.09 -29.53 -1.35
C LYS A 34 -10.12 -29.17 -0.22
N LYS A 35 -9.48 -30.16 0.42
CA LYS A 35 -8.48 -29.95 1.48
C LYS A 35 -7.23 -29.25 0.92
N ASN A 36 -6.71 -29.68 -0.22
CA ASN A 36 -5.56 -29.05 -0.88
C ASN A 36 -5.87 -27.59 -1.26
N ASN A 37 -7.01 -27.34 -1.91
CA ASN A 37 -7.48 -25.98 -2.21
C ASN A 37 -7.60 -25.08 -0.97
N ARG A 38 -7.99 -25.64 0.19
CA ARG A 38 -8.05 -24.90 1.45
C ARG A 38 -6.66 -24.59 1.99
N ILE A 39 -5.72 -25.54 1.90
CA ILE A 39 -4.33 -25.35 2.31
C ILE A 39 -3.66 -24.29 1.42
N ASP A 40 -3.79 -24.37 0.10
CA ASP A 40 -3.20 -23.42 -0.85
C ASP A 40 -3.72 -21.99 -0.61
N LYS A 41 -5.03 -21.84 -0.33
CA LYS A 41 -5.62 -20.56 0.07
C LYS A 41 -5.05 -20.03 1.39
N VAL A 42 -4.80 -20.90 2.37
CA VAL A 42 -4.22 -20.51 3.67
C VAL A 42 -2.75 -20.12 3.51
N VAL A 43 -1.96 -20.89 2.75
CA VAL A 43 -0.55 -20.61 2.46
C VAL A 43 -0.42 -19.28 1.71
N GLY A 44 -1.20 -19.07 0.65
CA GLY A 44 -1.22 -17.80 -0.09
C GLY A 44 -1.61 -16.62 0.78
N LYS A 45 -2.56 -16.80 1.71
CA LYS A 45 -2.95 -15.75 2.68
C LYS A 45 -1.84 -15.44 3.67
N LEU A 46 -1.14 -16.45 4.20
CA LEU A 46 -0.01 -16.28 5.13
C LEU A 46 1.20 -15.61 4.46
N GLN A 47 1.53 -16.00 3.24
CA GLN A 47 2.61 -15.39 2.46
C GLN A 47 2.30 -13.92 2.16
N LYS A 48 1.07 -13.62 1.72
CA LYS A 48 0.61 -12.23 1.51
C LYS A 48 0.65 -11.42 2.79
N GLN A 49 0.24 -12.00 3.92
CA GLN A 49 0.28 -11.33 5.22
C GLN A 49 1.71 -11.02 5.66
N LYS A 50 2.61 -12.00 5.56
CA LYS A 50 4.04 -11.82 5.88
C LYS A 50 4.70 -10.76 4.99
N PHE A 51 4.41 -10.77 3.69
CA PHE A 51 4.88 -9.75 2.75
C PHE A 51 4.36 -8.34 3.10
N LEU A 52 3.09 -8.23 3.51
CA LEU A 52 2.50 -6.97 3.96
C LEU A 52 3.09 -6.49 5.28
N GLU A 53 3.48 -7.40 6.18
CA GLU A 53 4.15 -7.09 7.45
C GLU A 53 5.60 -6.64 7.24
N GLU A 54 6.34 -7.23 6.29
CA GLU A 54 7.73 -6.85 5.97
C GLU A 54 7.88 -5.44 5.41
N ARG A 55 6.81 -4.88 4.82
CA ARG A 55 6.76 -3.53 4.24
C ARG A 55 6.18 -2.49 5.19
N ARG A 56 6.05 -2.81 6.47
CA ARG A 56 5.42 -1.94 7.47
C ARG A 56 6.35 -1.60 8.62
N VAL A 57 6.14 -0.40 9.16
CA VAL A 57 6.84 0.12 10.34
C VAL A 57 5.80 0.75 11.26
N HIS A 58 5.85 0.44 12.55
CA HIS A 58 4.99 1.07 13.54
C HIS A 58 5.64 2.37 14.06
N ILE A 59 4.84 3.40 14.33
CA ILE A 59 5.35 4.69 14.83
C ILE A 59 6.04 4.63 16.19
N ASP A 60 5.67 3.65 17.02
CA ASP A 60 6.24 3.46 18.36
C ASP A 60 7.55 2.66 18.34
N ASP A 61 7.98 2.18 17.16
CA ASP A 61 9.27 1.53 17.01
C ASP A 61 10.40 2.57 17.14
N ARG A 62 11.32 2.34 18.09
CA ARG A 62 12.48 3.23 18.32
C ARG A 62 13.35 3.41 17.09
N LEU A 63 13.38 2.43 16.19
CA LEU A 63 14.13 2.45 14.94
C LEU A 63 13.23 2.75 13.73
N ALA A 64 12.02 3.25 13.95
CA ALA A 64 11.04 3.46 12.89
C ALA A 64 11.60 4.29 11.71
N ALA A 65 12.32 5.37 12.01
CA ALA A 65 12.89 6.23 10.97
C ALA A 65 13.94 5.48 10.12
N ASN A 66 14.79 4.67 10.76
CA ASN A 66 15.81 3.87 10.08
C ASN A 66 15.18 2.74 9.25
N LYS A 67 14.15 2.07 9.79
CA LYS A 67 13.40 1.05 9.07
C LYS A 67 12.70 1.64 7.86
N LEU A 68 12.06 2.80 8.02
CA LEU A 68 11.38 3.50 6.94
C LEU A 68 12.36 3.94 5.84
N LYS A 69 13.51 4.50 6.22
CA LYS A 69 14.63 4.78 5.29
C LYS A 69 15.00 3.53 4.49
N LYS A 70 15.23 2.40 5.15
CA LYS A 70 15.61 1.13 4.49
C LYS A 70 14.55 0.68 3.49
N LEU A 71 13.27 0.74 3.86
CA LEU A 71 12.15 0.39 2.98
C LEU A 71 12.08 1.31 1.76
N ILE A 72 12.20 2.62 1.97
CA ILE A 72 12.18 3.61 0.89
C ILE A 72 13.35 3.39 -0.06
N ASN A 73 14.56 3.19 0.46
CA ASN A 73 15.73 2.91 -0.36
C ASN A 73 15.58 1.64 -1.18
N LYS A 74 15.06 0.57 -0.56
CA LYS A 74 14.81 -0.70 -1.25
C LYS A 74 13.82 -0.49 -2.39
N SER A 75 12.67 0.10 -2.11
CA SER A 75 11.64 0.37 -3.12
C SER A 75 12.12 1.30 -4.24
N LEU A 76 12.85 2.37 -3.92
CA LEU A 76 13.43 3.24 -4.95
C LEU A 76 14.47 2.49 -5.81
N SER A 77 15.27 1.61 -5.23
CA SER A 77 16.24 0.80 -6.01
C SER A 77 15.54 -0.18 -6.95
N GLU A 78 14.40 -0.72 -6.53
CA GLU A 78 13.61 -1.68 -7.29
C GLU A 78 12.76 -1.02 -8.39
N LEU A 79 12.33 0.23 -8.19
CA LEU A 79 11.34 0.88 -9.04
C LEU A 79 11.85 2.08 -9.83
N TYR A 80 12.81 2.85 -9.32
CA TYR A 80 13.32 4.06 -9.96
C TYR A 80 14.54 3.72 -10.82
N ASN A 81 14.40 3.87 -12.13
CA ASN A 81 15.44 3.60 -13.12
C ASN A 81 15.52 4.73 -14.16
N ASN A 82 16.43 4.61 -15.12
CA ASN A 82 16.72 5.64 -16.12
C ASN A 82 15.56 5.95 -17.09
N SER A 83 14.44 5.24 -17.01
CA SER A 83 13.23 5.59 -17.79
C SER A 83 12.45 6.78 -17.21
N TYR A 84 12.72 7.16 -15.97
CA TYR A 84 12.11 8.31 -15.29
C TYR A 84 13.04 9.52 -15.33
N SER A 85 12.49 10.71 -15.60
CA SER A 85 13.29 11.94 -15.64
C SER A 85 13.57 12.51 -14.25
N GLN A 86 12.63 12.32 -13.33
CA GLN A 86 12.69 12.91 -11.99
C GLN A 86 11.69 12.25 -11.04
N LEU A 87 11.93 12.46 -9.75
CA LEU A 87 11.02 12.09 -8.67
C LEU A 87 10.09 13.27 -8.34
N ILE A 88 8.82 12.97 -8.15
CA ILE A 88 7.80 13.89 -7.63
C ILE A 88 7.17 13.27 -6.38
N ILE A 89 6.92 14.11 -5.37
CA ILE A 89 6.18 13.70 -4.18
C ILE A 89 4.78 14.28 -4.24
N LEU A 90 3.78 13.41 -4.19
CA LEU A 90 2.36 13.78 -4.19
C LEU A 90 1.72 13.38 -2.86
N CYS A 91 1.41 14.37 -2.03
CA CYS A 91 0.78 14.15 -0.75
C CYS A 91 -0.74 14.38 -0.86
N ILE A 92 -1.52 13.36 -0.55
CA ILE A 92 -2.97 13.35 -0.72
C ILE A 92 -3.65 13.47 0.65
N GLY A 93 -4.65 14.34 0.71
CA GLY A 93 -5.48 14.59 1.89
C GLY A 93 -5.93 16.04 1.98
N THR A 94 -6.68 16.37 3.02
CA THR A 94 -7.13 17.75 3.33
C THR A 94 -6.79 18.14 4.76
N ASP A 95 -6.53 19.42 4.97
CA ASP A 95 -6.44 20.09 6.26
C ASP A 95 -7.78 20.21 7.01
N ARG A 96 -8.91 19.94 6.35
CA ARG A 96 -10.26 20.03 6.94
C ARG A 96 -10.71 18.78 7.70
N SER A 97 -9.91 17.70 7.70
CA SER A 97 -10.19 16.46 8.41
C SER A 97 -8.93 15.97 9.10
N THR A 98 -8.99 15.76 10.41
CA THR A 98 -7.81 15.46 11.23
C THR A 98 -7.08 14.20 10.77
N GLY A 99 -7.82 13.13 10.43
CA GLY A 99 -7.29 11.88 9.91
C GLY A 99 -6.76 11.98 8.49
N ASP A 100 -7.36 12.84 7.66
CA ASP A 100 -6.95 13.05 6.26
C ASP A 100 -5.81 14.08 6.12
N ALA A 101 -5.48 14.79 7.20
CA ALA A 101 -4.42 15.81 7.20
C ALA A 101 -3.00 15.23 7.06
N LEU A 102 -2.83 13.90 7.06
CA LEU A 102 -1.51 13.27 6.99
C LEU A 102 -0.73 13.72 5.76
N GLY A 103 -1.33 13.67 4.57
CA GLY A 103 -0.68 14.09 3.33
C GLY A 103 -0.20 15.54 3.42
N PRO A 104 -1.10 16.54 3.57
CA PRO A 104 -0.73 17.94 3.71
C PRO A 104 0.34 18.22 4.78
N LEU A 105 0.28 17.53 5.92
CA LEU A 105 1.28 17.65 7.00
C LEU A 105 2.65 17.07 6.62
N VAL A 106 2.69 16.01 5.82
CA VAL A 106 3.94 15.45 5.26
C VAL A 106 4.47 16.36 4.17
N GLY A 107 3.63 16.78 3.23
CA GLY A 107 4.02 17.64 2.10
C GLY A 107 4.58 18.97 2.57
N SER A 108 3.92 19.63 3.53
CA SER A 108 4.43 20.90 4.09
C SER A 108 5.81 20.76 4.75
N ARG A 109 6.08 19.60 5.37
CA ARG A 109 7.40 19.32 5.97
C ARG A 109 8.45 19.06 4.91
N LEU A 110 8.13 18.20 3.94
CA LEU A 110 9.05 17.87 2.86
C LEU A 110 9.38 19.10 2.02
N ASN A 111 8.39 19.92 1.68
CA ASN A 111 8.58 21.14 0.91
C ASN A 111 9.64 22.06 1.55
N ARG A 112 9.73 22.12 2.89
CA ARG A 112 10.77 22.91 3.59
C ARG A 112 12.16 22.26 3.59
N ILE A 113 12.24 20.94 3.41
CA ILE A 113 13.48 20.16 3.58
C ILE A 113 14.13 19.84 2.22
N ILE A 114 13.33 19.65 1.18
CA ILE A 114 13.79 19.08 -0.10
C ILE A 114 13.49 19.97 -1.32
N ALA A 115 12.59 20.95 -1.21
CA ALA A 115 12.39 21.89 -2.30
C ALA A 115 13.60 22.85 -2.40
N PRO A 116 13.97 23.32 -3.61
CA PRO A 116 13.30 23.06 -4.90
C PRO A 116 13.80 21.80 -5.63
N GLN A 117 14.71 21.01 -5.05
CA GLN A 117 15.35 19.87 -5.74
C GLN A 117 14.36 18.79 -6.17
N ILE A 118 13.29 18.59 -5.38
CA ILE A 118 12.24 17.61 -5.67
C ILE A 118 10.88 18.32 -5.54
N PRO A 119 10.05 18.35 -6.60
CA PRO A 119 8.71 18.91 -6.54
C PRO A 119 7.83 18.19 -5.51
N VAL A 120 7.15 18.97 -4.67
CA VAL A 120 6.22 18.48 -3.65
C VAL A 120 4.84 19.08 -3.89
N PHE A 121 3.86 18.24 -4.15
CA PHE A 121 2.44 18.60 -4.27
C PHE A 121 1.68 18.15 -3.03
N GLY A 122 0.67 18.92 -2.63
CA GLY A 122 -0.15 18.63 -1.46
C GLY A 122 0.49 19.10 -0.16
N THR A 123 0.55 20.41 0.04
CA THR A 123 0.92 21.03 1.33
C THR A 123 -0.33 21.45 2.09
N LEU A 124 -0.17 22.01 3.29
CA LEU A 124 -1.28 22.62 4.03
C LEU A 124 -1.79 23.86 3.29
N GLU A 125 -0.88 24.62 2.68
CA GLU A 125 -1.22 25.82 1.91
C GLU A 125 -1.90 25.46 0.58
N ASN A 126 -1.48 24.36 -0.06
CA ASN A 126 -2.03 23.88 -1.33
C ASN A 126 -2.35 22.37 -1.26
N PRO A 127 -3.47 21.98 -0.61
CA PRO A 127 -3.81 20.58 -0.42
C PRO A 127 -4.24 19.92 -1.74
N VAL A 128 -3.89 18.64 -1.89
CA VAL A 128 -4.39 17.78 -2.97
C VAL A 128 -5.30 16.73 -2.36
N HIS A 129 -6.57 16.75 -2.71
CA HIS A 129 -7.61 15.87 -2.19
C HIS A 129 -8.50 15.34 -3.33
N ALA A 130 -9.43 14.45 -3.00
CA ALA A 130 -10.26 13.73 -3.97
C ALA A 130 -10.89 14.61 -5.09
N THR A 131 -11.33 15.84 -4.78
CA THR A 131 -12.01 16.69 -5.78
C THR A 131 -11.08 17.46 -6.72
N ASN A 132 -9.78 17.58 -6.41
CA ASN A 132 -8.81 18.30 -7.26
C ASN A 132 -7.63 17.40 -7.70
N LEU A 133 -7.63 16.12 -7.32
CA LEU A 133 -6.59 15.16 -7.66
C LEU A 133 -6.41 15.01 -9.17
N GLU A 134 -7.51 14.96 -9.92
CA GLU A 134 -7.48 14.79 -11.37
C GLU A 134 -6.79 15.96 -12.07
N LYS A 135 -7.16 17.19 -11.69
CA LYS A 135 -6.48 18.40 -12.17
C LYS A 135 -4.98 18.41 -11.86
N ASN A 136 -4.58 17.97 -10.66
CA ASN A 136 -3.16 17.88 -10.31
C ASN A 136 -2.44 16.77 -11.10
N ARG A 137 -3.12 15.66 -11.39
CA ARG A 137 -2.60 14.58 -12.22
C ARG A 137 -2.31 15.06 -13.64
N GLU A 138 -3.27 15.76 -14.24
CA GLU A 138 -3.13 16.34 -15.59
C GLU A 138 -1.99 17.36 -15.64
N PHE A 139 -1.92 18.27 -14.66
CA PHE A 139 -0.82 19.23 -14.53
C PHE A 139 0.54 18.53 -14.44
N ILE A 140 0.67 17.51 -13.58
CA ILE A 140 1.92 16.76 -13.45
C ILE A 140 2.31 16.07 -14.77
N ALA A 141 1.33 15.52 -15.49
CA ALA A 141 1.57 14.85 -16.76
C ALA A 141 1.97 15.81 -17.89
N GLN A 142 1.52 17.07 -17.84
CA GLN A 142 1.85 18.11 -18.82
C GLN A 142 3.22 18.74 -18.53
N GLU A 143 3.51 19.07 -17.27
CA GLU A 143 4.71 19.80 -16.89
C GLU A 143 5.96 18.91 -16.75
N TYR A 144 5.78 17.63 -16.41
CA TYR A 144 6.90 16.75 -16.11
C TYR A 144 6.94 15.58 -17.08
N PHE A 145 8.06 15.43 -17.79
CA PHE A 145 8.27 14.33 -18.72
C PHE A 145 8.55 13.02 -17.98
N LYS A 146 7.70 11.99 -18.11
CA LYS A 146 7.90 10.66 -17.46
C LYS A 146 8.31 10.75 -15.98
N PRO A 147 7.48 11.37 -15.11
CA PRO A 147 7.82 11.50 -13.69
C PRO A 147 7.65 10.17 -12.97
N PHE A 148 8.49 9.92 -11.97
CA PHE A 148 8.24 8.91 -10.96
C PHE A 148 7.48 9.57 -9.79
N ILE A 149 6.27 9.12 -9.51
CA ILE A 149 5.43 9.72 -8.47
C ILE A 149 5.44 8.83 -7.22
N LEU A 150 5.92 9.39 -6.11
CA LEU A 150 5.75 8.85 -4.76
C LEU A 150 4.49 9.46 -4.13
N ALA A 151 3.42 8.68 -4.04
CA ALA A 151 2.18 9.11 -3.42
C ALA A 151 2.19 8.88 -1.89
N ILE A 152 1.62 9.80 -1.12
CA ILE A 152 1.48 9.68 0.34
C ILE A 152 0.03 9.91 0.71
N ASP A 153 -0.56 9.02 1.50
CA ASP A 153 -1.98 9.08 1.86
C ASP A 153 -2.24 8.56 3.28
N ALA A 154 -3.35 8.98 3.85
CA ALA A 154 -3.89 8.38 5.06
C ALA A 154 -4.82 7.22 4.70
N GLY A 155 -4.93 6.26 5.61
CA GLY A 155 -5.90 5.19 5.48
C GLY A 155 -6.40 4.69 6.82
N LEU A 156 -7.43 3.86 6.74
CA LEU A 156 -8.01 3.19 7.89
C LEU A 156 -7.65 1.71 7.89
N GLY A 157 -7.45 1.15 9.08
CA GLY A 157 -6.95 -0.22 9.25
C GLY A 157 -7.66 -0.98 10.36
N LYS A 158 -7.12 -2.15 10.71
CA LYS A 158 -7.55 -2.86 11.92
C LYS A 158 -6.99 -2.17 13.16
N ASN A 159 -7.62 -2.36 14.31
CA ASN A 159 -7.16 -1.79 15.59
C ASN A 159 -5.65 -1.98 15.84
N LYS A 160 -5.15 -3.22 15.68
CA LYS A 160 -3.72 -3.56 15.86
C LYS A 160 -2.76 -2.90 14.85
N SER A 161 -3.28 -2.27 13.81
CA SER A 161 -2.48 -1.66 12.74
C SER A 161 -2.52 -0.14 12.74
N VAL A 162 -3.33 0.48 13.60
CA VAL A 162 -3.33 1.95 13.78
C VAL A 162 -1.95 2.39 14.24
N GLY A 163 -1.38 3.40 13.60
CA GLY A 163 0.01 3.83 13.80
C GLY A 163 1.03 3.10 12.91
N SER A 164 0.60 2.17 12.06
CA SER A 164 1.48 1.56 11.07
C SER A 164 1.63 2.45 9.83
N ILE A 165 2.85 2.48 9.30
CA ILE A 165 3.20 3.12 8.03
C ILE A 165 3.62 2.00 7.08
N SER A 166 3.02 1.94 5.90
CA SER A 166 3.35 0.96 4.87
C SER A 166 4.04 1.63 3.68
N VAL A 167 5.01 0.92 3.09
CA VAL A 167 5.72 1.34 1.87
C VAL A 167 5.48 0.30 0.78
N ASN A 168 4.64 0.65 -0.19
CA ASN A 168 4.13 -0.30 -1.18
C ASN A 168 4.50 0.12 -2.61
N HIS A 169 4.54 -0.88 -3.48
CA HIS A 169 4.78 -0.70 -4.90
C HIS A 169 3.48 -0.43 -5.65
N GLY A 170 3.59 0.29 -6.76
CA GLY A 170 2.49 0.58 -7.66
C GLY A 170 1.62 1.75 -7.20
N ALA A 171 0.62 2.03 -8.03
CA ALA A 171 -0.29 3.13 -7.86
C ALA A 171 -1.11 3.01 -6.57
N LEU A 172 -1.21 4.12 -5.86
CA LEU A 172 -2.18 4.31 -4.80
C LEU A 172 -3.58 4.39 -5.41
N LYS A 173 -4.55 3.75 -4.76
CA LYS A 173 -5.97 4.03 -4.97
C LYS A 173 -6.44 4.92 -3.81
N PRO A 174 -6.49 6.25 -4.00
CA PRO A 174 -6.83 7.15 -2.91
C PRO A 174 -8.30 7.01 -2.53
N GLY A 175 -8.62 7.39 -1.29
CA GLY A 175 -10.01 7.63 -0.89
C GLY A 175 -10.65 6.58 0.01
N SER A 176 -9.93 6.05 1.01
CA SER A 176 -10.55 5.19 2.04
C SER A 176 -11.59 5.91 2.93
N GLY A 177 -11.86 7.21 2.71
CA GLY A 177 -12.93 7.96 3.35
C GLY A 177 -13.98 8.56 2.39
N VAL A 178 -13.86 8.30 1.08
CA VAL A 178 -14.71 8.91 0.06
C VAL A 178 -15.22 7.86 -0.93
N ASN A 179 -16.54 7.77 -1.11
CA ASN A 179 -17.20 6.87 -2.07
C ASN A 179 -16.99 7.28 -3.55
N LYS A 180 -15.80 7.77 -3.92
CA LYS A 180 -15.46 8.19 -5.28
C LYS A 180 -14.48 7.20 -5.89
N ASN A 181 -14.76 6.77 -7.12
CA ASN A 181 -13.81 6.02 -7.94
C ASN A 181 -12.70 6.96 -8.41
N LEU A 182 -11.68 7.15 -7.60
CA LEU A 182 -10.50 7.93 -7.98
C LEU A 182 -9.55 7.07 -8.81
N SER A 183 -9.03 7.67 -9.89
CA SER A 183 -8.01 7.04 -10.73
C SER A 183 -6.77 6.70 -9.89
N PRO A 184 -6.19 5.50 -10.06
CA PRO A 184 -4.93 5.16 -9.41
C PRO A 184 -3.82 6.14 -9.80
N ILE A 185 -2.96 6.52 -8.84
CA ILE A 185 -1.85 7.45 -9.06
C ILE A 185 -0.59 7.01 -8.33
N GLY A 186 0.57 7.26 -8.93
CA GLY A 186 1.86 6.91 -8.32
C GLY A 186 2.51 5.68 -8.92
N ASN A 187 3.82 5.58 -8.72
CA ASN A 187 4.65 4.41 -9.01
C ASN A 187 4.98 3.64 -7.73
N MET A 188 4.96 4.36 -6.61
CA MET A 188 5.19 3.90 -5.25
C MET A 188 4.29 4.71 -4.32
N HIS A 189 3.84 4.12 -3.21
CA HIS A 189 3.06 4.86 -2.24
C HIS A 189 3.39 4.53 -0.79
N ILE A 190 3.15 5.52 0.07
CA ILE A 190 3.24 5.39 1.52
C ILE A 190 1.85 5.66 2.09
N THR A 191 1.33 4.69 2.83
CA THR A 191 0.04 4.86 3.53
C THR A 191 0.26 4.79 5.04
N GLY A 192 -0.21 5.81 5.75
CA GLY A 192 -0.30 5.81 7.21
C GLY A 192 -1.68 5.37 7.67
N LEU A 193 -1.75 4.30 8.47
CA LEU A 193 -3.00 3.85 9.08
C LEU A 193 -3.31 4.71 10.32
N VAL A 194 -4.13 5.73 10.13
CA VAL A 194 -4.35 6.78 11.13
C VAL A 194 -5.46 6.42 12.13
N ASN A 195 -6.35 5.49 11.79
CA ASN A 195 -7.44 5.05 12.67
C ASN A 195 -8.03 3.70 12.23
N ILE A 196 -9.05 3.23 12.97
CA ILE A 196 -9.76 1.97 12.72
C ILE A 196 -10.77 2.15 11.58
N GLY A 197 -10.76 1.27 10.59
CA GLY A 197 -11.72 1.25 9.49
C GLY A 197 -12.94 0.38 9.75
N GLY A 198 -13.88 0.38 8.82
CA GLY A 198 -15.13 -0.38 8.90
C GLY A 198 -16.35 0.50 8.73
N TYR A 199 -17.09 0.75 9.81
CA TYR A 199 -18.31 1.54 9.74
C TYR A 199 -18.02 3.03 9.89
N MET A 200 -18.69 3.87 9.09
CA MET A 200 -18.62 5.34 9.18
C MET A 200 -17.20 5.93 9.02
N GLU A 201 -16.43 5.42 8.07
CA GLU A 201 -15.04 5.81 7.80
C GLU A 201 -14.83 7.33 7.64
N TYR A 202 -15.78 8.03 7.02
CA TYR A 202 -15.77 9.48 6.92
C TYR A 202 -15.73 10.18 8.29
N PHE A 203 -16.60 9.79 9.23
CA PHE A 203 -16.66 10.36 10.58
C PHE A 203 -15.45 9.97 11.42
N VAL A 204 -14.94 8.75 11.22
CA VAL A 204 -13.70 8.30 11.86
C VAL A 204 -12.53 9.19 11.48
N LEU A 205 -12.38 9.52 10.19
CA LEU A 205 -11.32 10.41 9.73
C LEU A 205 -11.47 11.82 10.32
N GLN A 206 -12.70 12.35 10.41
CA GLN A 206 -12.95 13.65 11.03
C GLN A 206 -12.56 13.71 12.52
N SER A 207 -12.72 12.60 13.25
CA SER A 207 -12.50 12.48 14.70
C SER A 207 -11.16 11.83 15.08
N THR A 208 -10.27 11.62 14.12
CA THR A 208 -8.97 10.99 14.36
C THR A 208 -8.07 11.87 15.22
N ARG A 209 -7.29 11.27 16.12
CA ARG A 209 -6.38 12.04 17.00
C ARG A 209 -5.29 12.72 16.18
N LEU A 210 -5.34 14.04 16.08
CA LEU A 210 -4.35 14.84 15.35
C LEU A 210 -2.90 14.60 15.84
N SER A 211 -2.72 14.35 17.15
CA SER A 211 -1.39 14.06 17.72
C SER A 211 -0.73 12.82 17.11
N LEU A 212 -1.53 11.79 16.77
CA LEU A 212 -1.08 10.61 16.07
C LEU A 212 -0.64 10.95 14.65
N VAL A 213 -1.49 11.67 13.92
CA VAL A 213 -1.24 12.09 12.53
C VAL A 213 0.02 12.95 12.43
N VAL A 214 0.22 13.88 13.36
CA VAL A 214 1.43 14.72 13.42
C VAL A 214 2.69 13.90 13.70
N LYS A 215 2.63 12.90 14.59
CA LYS A 215 3.76 11.97 14.83
C LYS A 215 4.09 11.18 13.56
N MET A 216 3.09 10.64 12.89
CA MET A 216 3.24 9.93 11.62
C MET A 216 3.85 10.84 10.55
N ALA A 217 3.34 12.07 10.41
CA ALA A 217 3.84 13.01 9.42
C ALA A 217 5.33 13.33 9.62
N LYS A 218 5.76 13.55 10.87
CA LYS A 218 7.19 13.76 11.22
C LYS A 218 8.05 12.56 10.84
N LEU A 219 7.59 11.35 11.15
CA LEU A 219 8.32 10.12 10.89
C LEU A 219 8.45 9.84 9.38
N ILE A 220 7.34 10.00 8.63
CA ILE A 220 7.31 9.80 7.17
C ILE A 220 8.23 10.78 6.47
N SER A 221 8.09 12.08 6.76
CA SER A 221 8.93 13.12 6.14
C SER A 221 10.42 12.93 6.45
N ARG A 222 10.78 12.52 7.67
CA ARG A 222 12.16 12.16 8.03
C ARG A 222 12.67 10.94 7.27
N GLY A 223 11.88 9.85 7.22
CA GLY A 223 12.26 8.64 6.50
C GLY A 223 12.47 8.88 5.00
N ILE A 224 11.60 9.66 4.37
CA ILE A 224 11.73 10.09 2.98
C ILE A 224 12.99 10.91 2.78
N SER A 225 13.17 12.01 3.53
CA SER A 225 14.35 12.88 3.39
C SER A 225 15.66 12.09 3.53
N TRP A 226 15.75 11.21 4.50
CA TRP A 226 16.92 10.35 4.71
C TRP A 226 17.14 9.33 3.60
N GLY A 227 16.07 8.73 3.09
CA GLY A 227 16.14 7.79 1.98
C GLY A 227 16.70 8.49 0.73
N LEU A 228 16.11 9.64 0.39
CA LEU A 228 16.49 10.45 -0.77
C LEU A 228 17.94 10.94 -0.71
N ARG A 229 18.39 11.46 0.44
CA ARG A 229 19.81 11.83 0.66
C ARG A 229 20.75 10.65 0.43
N SER A 230 20.41 9.48 1.00
CA SER A 230 21.26 8.30 0.86
C SER A 230 21.30 7.71 -0.55
N LYS A 231 20.41 8.14 -1.44
CA LYS A 231 20.35 7.76 -2.84
C LYS A 231 20.88 8.84 -3.79
N GLY A 232 21.37 9.97 -3.26
CA GLY A 232 21.92 11.07 -4.06
C GLY A 232 20.86 11.92 -4.76
N PHE A 233 19.59 11.83 -4.38
CA PHE A 233 18.55 12.74 -4.90
C PHE A 233 18.63 14.15 -4.31
N LEU A 234 19.34 14.29 -3.19
CA LEU A 234 19.46 15.54 -2.45
C LEU A 234 20.94 15.79 -2.15
N ASN A 235 21.38 17.02 -2.43
CA ASN A 235 22.68 17.53 -2.03
C ASN A 235 22.76 17.79 -0.51
#